data_AF-A0A7X9GZQ8-F1
#
_entry.id   AF-A0A7X9GZQ8-F1
#
_cell.length_a   1.000
_cell.length_b   1.000
_cell.length_c   1.000
_cell.angle_alpha   90.00
_cell.angle_beta   90.00
_cell.angle_gamma   90.00
#
_symmetry.space_group_name_H-M   'P 1'
#
loop_
_entity.id
_entity.type
_entity.pdbx_description
1 polymer ?
#
loop_
_entity_poly.entity_id
_entity_poly.type
_entity_poly.pdbx_seq_one_letter_code
_entity_poly.pdbx_strand_id
1 'polypeptide(L)'
;MNILDQEKNMLVDIAKKVEKLQAYLGNENLNQDNKDIGCWYSYITQIKRIIGNFDHDISFISCLMAKEFLCRRHSFNSIDVSVKSQSAPGLDIDEMTLDGHRVIAEIKATIPYKETDLGAQQKSMFFKDFEKLRDNEAHYKYFFVTEIKTFQIVLNRYLDKLEGVTIVLLPQALFGQGEEFIHDSHNREIVYDKEIIDCNREMKRKPNDDESIKLADVIRNSIYNDFLKPAKDLGNREILVKSSEIHYLLKLSNRYPAVCSAMEGKKIEEEYGVKVLKTEGRYGLNFSVLYKI
;
A
#
# COMPACT_ATOMS: atom_id res chain seq x y z
N MET A 1 4.35 14.26 -4.49
CA MET A 1 5.58 13.64 -5.04
C MET A 1 5.63 13.90 -6.55
N ASN A 2 6.79 14.27 -7.09
CA ASN A 2 6.97 14.34 -8.54
C ASN A 2 7.34 12.95 -9.10
N ILE A 3 6.53 12.43 -10.00
CA ILE A 3 6.80 11.18 -10.72
C ILE A 3 7.52 11.53 -12.02
N LEU A 4 8.67 10.91 -12.25
CA LEU A 4 9.51 11.15 -13.42
C LEU A 4 8.94 10.41 -14.63
N ASP A 5 9.30 10.85 -15.84
CA ASP A 5 8.68 10.32 -17.06
C ASP A 5 9.00 8.84 -17.30
N GLN A 6 10.19 8.37 -16.92
CA GLN A 6 10.53 6.94 -16.96
C GLN A 6 9.66 6.13 -16.00
N GLU A 7 9.44 6.62 -14.78
CA GLU A 7 8.55 5.99 -13.80
C GLU A 7 7.10 5.94 -14.29
N LYS A 8 6.61 7.02 -14.93
CA LYS A 8 5.28 7.03 -15.57
C LYS A 8 5.17 5.97 -16.66
N ASN A 9 6.19 5.84 -17.50
CA ASN A 9 6.20 4.84 -18.57
C ASN A 9 6.11 3.41 -18.01
N MET A 10 6.86 3.12 -16.94
CA MET A 10 6.77 1.83 -16.25
C MET A 10 5.37 1.57 -15.67
N LEU A 11 4.74 2.57 -15.03
CA LEU A 11 3.36 2.47 -14.54
C LEU A 11 2.36 2.21 -15.68
N VAL A 12 2.53 2.89 -16.82
CA VAL A 12 1.69 2.68 -18.01
C VAL A 12 1.84 1.25 -18.54
N ASP A 13 3.04 0.69 -18.54
CA ASP A 13 3.26 -0.68 -19.01
C ASP A 13 2.68 -1.72 -18.04
N ILE A 14 2.75 -1.48 -16.73
CA ILE A 14 2.04 -2.28 -15.73
C ILE A 14 0.52 -2.22 -15.95
N ALA A 15 -0.04 -1.03 -16.16
CA ALA A 15 -1.47 -0.87 -16.43
C ALA A 15 -1.91 -1.67 -17.68
N LYS A 16 -1.14 -1.59 -18.78
CA LYS A 16 -1.41 -2.38 -19.99
C LYS A 16 -1.38 -3.89 -19.75
N LYS A 17 -0.47 -4.40 -18.90
CA LYS A 17 -0.44 -5.83 -18.53
C LYS A 17 -1.71 -6.23 -17.80
N VAL A 18 -2.15 -5.40 -16.84
CA VAL A 18 -3.38 -5.63 -16.06
C VAL A 18 -4.62 -5.60 -16.95
N GLU A 19 -4.73 -4.63 -17.86
CA GLU A 19 -5.84 -4.54 -18.83
C GLU A 19 -5.91 -5.78 -19.73
N LYS A 20 -4.77 -6.24 -20.26
CA LYS A 20 -4.69 -7.47 -21.06
C LYS A 20 -5.11 -8.69 -20.25
N LEU A 21 -4.71 -8.77 -18.99
CA LEU A 21 -5.07 -9.87 -18.10
C LEU A 21 -6.59 -9.87 -17.84
N GLN A 22 -7.18 -8.71 -17.55
CA GLN A 22 -8.62 -8.56 -17.36
C GLN A 22 -9.40 -8.99 -18.59
N ALA A 23 -8.97 -8.57 -19.78
CA ALA A 23 -9.59 -8.98 -21.05
C ALA A 23 -9.47 -10.49 -21.27
N TYR A 24 -8.32 -11.10 -20.96
CA TYR A 24 -8.12 -12.54 -21.09
C TYR A 24 -9.02 -13.34 -20.13
N LEU A 25 -9.05 -12.93 -18.86
CA LEU A 25 -9.88 -13.58 -17.83
C LEU A 25 -11.38 -13.39 -18.07
N GLY A 26 -11.79 -12.26 -18.64
CA GLY A 26 -13.19 -11.95 -18.93
C GLY A 26 -13.78 -12.69 -20.15
N ASN A 27 -12.92 -13.10 -21.10
CA ASN A 27 -13.35 -13.76 -22.33
C ASN A 27 -13.30 -15.29 -22.26
N GLU A 28 -12.56 -15.87 -21.30
CA GLU A 28 -12.36 -17.31 -21.19
C GLU A 28 -13.24 -17.94 -20.10
N ASN A 29 -14.30 -18.63 -20.50
CA ASN A 29 -15.05 -19.50 -19.58
C ASN A 29 -14.27 -20.81 -19.37
N LEU A 30 -13.58 -20.92 -18.24
CA LEU A 30 -13.12 -22.21 -17.71
C LEU A 30 -14.32 -22.98 -17.14
N ASN A 31 -15.11 -23.63 -17.98
CA ASN A 31 -16.05 -24.64 -17.50
C ASN A 31 -15.27 -25.88 -17.02
N GLN A 32 -15.52 -26.28 -15.78
CA GLN A 32 -14.77 -27.33 -15.06
C GLN A 32 -14.97 -28.74 -15.64
N ASP A 33 -15.99 -28.94 -16.47
CA ASP A 33 -16.49 -30.29 -16.76
C ASP A 33 -15.82 -31.02 -17.93
N ASN A 34 -14.95 -30.38 -18.74
CA ASN A 34 -14.24 -31.09 -19.83
C ASN A 34 -13.12 -30.25 -20.49
N LYS A 35 -12.06 -29.90 -19.76
CA LYS A 35 -10.84 -29.35 -20.38
C LYS A 35 -9.65 -30.28 -20.16
N ASP A 36 -9.06 -30.71 -21.28
CA ASP A 36 -7.82 -31.47 -21.35
C ASP A 36 -6.67 -30.76 -20.59
N ILE A 37 -5.68 -31.53 -20.13
CA ILE A 37 -4.51 -31.01 -19.41
C ILE A 37 -3.76 -29.97 -20.26
N GLY A 38 -3.72 -30.14 -21.59
CA GLY A 38 -3.13 -29.18 -22.52
C GLY A 38 -3.85 -27.83 -22.53
N CYS A 39 -5.18 -27.81 -22.34
CA CYS A 39 -5.96 -26.58 -22.20
C CYS A 39 -5.60 -25.86 -20.89
N TRP A 40 -5.45 -26.58 -19.78
CA TRP A 40 -5.00 -26.01 -18.51
C TRP A 40 -3.60 -25.40 -18.61
N TYR A 41 -2.65 -26.12 -19.22
CA TYR A 41 -1.30 -25.60 -19.44
C TYR A 41 -1.33 -24.33 -20.29
N SER A 42 -2.06 -24.34 -21.40
CA SER A 42 -2.17 -23.18 -22.29
C SER A 42 -2.79 -21.96 -21.58
N TYR A 43 -3.82 -22.19 -20.75
CA TYR A 43 -4.48 -21.14 -20.00
C TYR A 43 -3.54 -20.46 -18.98
N ILE A 44 -2.89 -21.26 -18.13
CA ILE A 44 -1.96 -20.75 -17.11
C ILE A 44 -0.73 -20.11 -17.74
N THR A 45 -0.18 -20.70 -18.81
CA THR A 45 0.98 -20.11 -19.48
C THR A 45 0.65 -18.81 -20.20
N GLN A 46 -0.58 -18.63 -20.69
CA GLN A 46 -1.01 -17.36 -21.26
C GLN A 46 -1.11 -16.27 -20.20
N ILE A 47 -1.62 -16.58 -19.00
CA ILE A 47 -1.58 -15.66 -17.85
C ILE A 47 -0.14 -15.26 -17.55
N LYS A 48 0.77 -16.24 -17.46
CA LYS A 48 2.20 -15.97 -17.24
C LYS A 48 2.81 -15.07 -18.31
N ARG A 49 2.47 -15.26 -19.59
CA ARG A 49 2.96 -14.42 -20.71
C ARG A 49 2.45 -12.99 -20.63
N ILE A 50 1.18 -12.80 -20.25
CA ILE A 50 0.58 -11.47 -20.12
C ILE A 50 1.22 -10.69 -18.97
N ILE A 51 1.32 -11.32 -17.80
CA ILE A 51 1.86 -10.67 -16.60
C ILE A 51 3.38 -10.47 -16.74
N GLY A 52 4.09 -11.45 -17.32
CA GLY A 52 5.54 -11.41 -17.43
C GLY A 52 6.21 -11.49 -16.06
N ASN A 53 7.24 -10.66 -15.83
CA ASN A 53 7.94 -10.59 -14.56
C ASN A 53 7.17 -9.73 -13.56
N PHE A 54 6.22 -10.35 -12.84
CA PHE A 54 5.39 -9.64 -11.86
C PHE A 54 6.18 -9.18 -10.63
N ASP A 55 7.18 -9.95 -10.21
CA ASP A 55 8.02 -9.60 -9.05
C ASP A 55 8.78 -8.29 -9.30
N HIS A 56 9.19 -8.05 -10.55
CA HIS A 56 9.74 -6.77 -10.97
C HIS A 56 8.75 -5.62 -10.80
N ASP A 57 7.51 -5.81 -11.25
CA ASP A 57 6.46 -4.80 -11.17
C ASP A 57 6.14 -4.46 -9.69
N ILE A 58 6.04 -5.48 -8.82
CA ILE A 58 5.85 -5.31 -7.38
C ILE A 58 7.04 -4.54 -6.77
N SER A 59 8.27 -4.93 -7.10
CA SER A 59 9.47 -4.27 -6.58
C SER A 59 9.51 -2.80 -6.97
N PHE A 60 9.20 -2.47 -8.22
CA PHE A 60 9.16 -1.10 -8.71
C PHE A 60 8.10 -0.26 -7.99
N ILE A 61 6.88 -0.79 -7.83
CA ILE A 61 5.82 -0.11 -7.07
C ILE A 61 6.25 0.10 -5.61
N SER A 62 6.94 -0.88 -5.01
CA SER A 62 7.47 -0.77 -3.65
C SER A 62 8.49 0.36 -3.52
N CYS A 63 9.38 0.51 -4.50
CA CYS A 63 10.32 1.63 -4.56
C CYS A 63 9.61 2.98 -4.74
N LEU A 64 8.55 3.05 -5.55
CA LEU A 64 7.74 4.27 -5.68
C LEU A 64 7.06 4.67 -4.37
N MET A 65 6.52 3.71 -3.63
CA MET A 65 5.93 3.96 -2.31
C MET A 65 6.99 4.45 -1.30
N ALA A 66 8.18 3.86 -1.31
CA ALA A 66 9.30 4.30 -0.48
C ALA A 66 9.75 5.71 -0.86
N LYS A 67 9.88 6.02 -2.15
CA LYS A 67 10.15 7.38 -2.65
C LYS A 67 9.11 8.37 -2.15
N GLU A 68 7.82 8.03 -2.24
CA GLU A 68 6.76 8.90 -1.75
C GLU A 68 6.90 9.17 -0.25
N PHE A 69 7.14 8.12 0.54
CA PHE A 69 7.33 8.22 1.98
C PHE A 69 8.51 9.15 2.31
N LEU A 70 9.64 8.96 1.65
CA LEU A 70 10.85 9.75 1.87
C LEU A 70 10.65 11.20 1.45
N CYS A 71 10.04 11.48 0.30
CA CYS A 71 9.77 12.85 -0.15
C CYS A 71 8.78 13.62 0.74
N ARG A 72 7.97 12.92 1.55
CA ARG A 72 7.11 13.59 2.56
C ARG A 72 7.89 14.02 3.80
N ARG A 73 9.04 13.41 4.07
CA ARG A 73 9.84 13.60 5.30
C ARG A 73 11.12 14.38 5.08
N HIS A 74 11.68 14.28 3.88
CA HIS A 74 12.96 14.88 3.53
C HIS A 74 12.83 15.69 2.24
N SER A 75 13.66 16.72 2.13
CA SER A 75 13.72 17.56 0.93
C SER A 75 14.81 17.04 -0.01
N PHE A 76 14.42 16.47 -1.13
CA PHE A 76 15.34 16.00 -2.18
C PHE A 76 15.26 16.89 -3.42
N ASN A 77 16.33 16.93 -4.22
CA ASN A 77 16.27 17.52 -5.56
C ASN A 77 15.41 16.66 -6.51
N SER A 78 15.77 15.39 -6.63
CA SER A 78 15.04 14.37 -7.39
C SER A 78 15.50 12.99 -6.96
N ILE A 79 14.55 12.05 -6.79
CA ILE A 79 14.84 10.63 -6.63
C ILE A 79 14.27 9.93 -7.86
N ASP A 80 15.08 9.14 -8.55
CA ASP A 80 14.62 8.31 -9.68
C ASP A 80 14.78 6.84 -9.34
N VAL A 81 13.65 6.18 -9.04
CA VAL A 81 13.67 4.75 -8.67
C VAL A 81 13.63 3.81 -9.89
N SER A 82 13.59 4.36 -11.11
CA SER A 82 13.59 3.57 -12.35
C SER A 82 14.98 3.24 -12.89
N VAL A 83 16.02 3.95 -12.41
CA VAL A 83 17.40 3.83 -12.94
C VAL A 83 18.07 2.51 -12.54
N LYS A 84 17.75 1.98 -11.35
CA LYS A 84 18.32 0.70 -10.89
C LYS A 84 17.51 -0.47 -11.44
N SER A 85 18.16 -1.31 -12.23
CA SER A 85 17.59 -2.60 -12.62
C SER A 85 17.42 -3.51 -11.39
N GLN A 86 16.40 -4.36 -11.41
CA GLN A 86 16.18 -5.33 -10.34
C GLN A 86 17.40 -6.25 -10.21
N SER A 87 17.92 -6.40 -8.99
CA SER A 87 19.17 -7.12 -8.66
C SER A 87 20.47 -6.39 -9.00
N ALA A 88 20.42 -5.10 -9.37
CA ALA A 88 21.62 -4.28 -9.44
C ALA A 88 22.32 -4.25 -8.06
N PRO A 89 23.66 -4.31 -8.00
CA PRO A 89 24.38 -4.25 -6.74
C PRO A 89 24.18 -2.88 -6.07
N GLY A 90 24.07 -2.88 -4.74
CA GLY A 90 23.93 -1.67 -3.91
C GLY A 90 22.64 -1.65 -3.10
N LEU A 91 22.40 -0.49 -2.47
CA LEU A 91 21.17 -0.16 -1.76
C LEU A 91 20.04 0.15 -2.74
N ASP A 92 18.79 -0.09 -2.39
CA ASP A 92 17.67 0.27 -3.27
C ASP A 92 17.55 1.79 -3.44
N ILE A 93 17.77 2.54 -2.35
CA ILE A 93 17.84 4.01 -2.34
C ILE A 93 19.13 4.44 -1.63
N ASP A 94 19.85 5.37 -2.23
CA ASP A 94 21.05 6.01 -1.65
C ASP A 94 21.16 7.41 -2.24
N GLU A 95 20.62 8.39 -1.52
CA GLU A 95 20.39 9.73 -2.03
C GLU A 95 20.80 10.80 -1.02
N MET A 96 21.07 12.01 -1.53
CA MET A 96 21.37 13.17 -0.72
C MET A 96 20.18 14.13 -0.70
N THR A 97 19.81 14.58 0.49
CA THR A 97 18.84 15.67 0.67
C THR A 97 19.48 17.03 0.34
N LEU A 98 18.65 18.06 0.15
CA LEU A 98 19.09 19.42 -0.17
C LEU A 98 19.91 20.07 0.96
N ASP A 99 19.70 19.65 2.20
CA ASP A 99 20.45 20.07 3.38
C ASP A 99 21.72 19.22 3.62
N GLY A 100 22.07 18.32 2.69
CA GLY A 100 23.33 17.57 2.72
C GLY A 100 23.30 16.31 3.59
N HIS A 101 22.12 15.85 4.00
CA HIS A 101 21.97 14.58 4.72
C HIS A 101 21.85 13.40 3.75
N ARG A 102 22.65 12.37 3.99
CA ARG A 102 22.57 11.09 3.26
C ARG A 102 21.41 10.26 3.79
N VAL A 103 20.55 9.77 2.88
CA VAL A 103 19.42 8.88 3.16
C VAL A 103 19.63 7.57 2.40
N ILE A 104 19.63 6.44 3.13
CA ILE A 104 19.74 5.11 2.53
C ILE A 104 18.53 4.25 2.86
N ALA A 105 18.14 3.35 1.95
CA ALA A 105 17.08 2.40 2.19
C ALA A 105 17.22 1.07 1.45
N GLU A 106 16.62 0.04 2.05
CA GLU A 106 16.36 -1.28 1.45
C GLU A 106 14.87 -1.60 1.58
N ILE A 107 14.30 -2.26 0.58
CA ILE A 107 12.86 -2.53 0.46
C ILE A 107 12.62 -4.02 0.26
N LYS A 108 11.66 -4.58 1.02
CA LYS A 108 11.27 -5.99 0.92
C LYS A 108 9.78 -6.19 0.72
N ALA A 109 9.43 -6.61 -0.49
CA ALA A 109 8.11 -7.11 -0.85
C ALA A 109 7.93 -8.61 -0.61
N THR A 110 8.43 -9.11 0.53
CA THR A 110 8.47 -10.55 0.83
C THR A 110 7.29 -10.99 1.67
N ILE A 111 6.50 -11.95 1.18
CA ILE A 111 5.51 -12.69 1.98
C ILE A 111 6.24 -13.82 2.72
N PRO A 112 6.16 -13.92 4.05
CA PRO A 112 6.95 -14.88 4.81
C PRO A 112 6.44 -16.32 4.57
N TYR A 113 7.37 -17.27 4.42
CA TYR A 113 7.02 -18.68 4.23
C TYR A 113 6.51 -19.37 5.50
N LYS A 114 6.90 -18.89 6.68
CA LYS A 114 6.47 -19.45 7.97
C LYS A 114 5.55 -18.46 8.67
N GLU A 115 4.68 -18.99 9.52
CA GLU A 115 3.71 -18.16 10.25
C GLU A 115 4.37 -17.21 11.25
N THR A 116 5.49 -17.60 11.85
CA THR A 116 6.14 -16.84 12.94
C THR A 116 7.59 -16.45 12.62
N ASP A 117 8.03 -16.65 11.38
CA ASP A 117 9.41 -16.41 10.98
C ASP A 117 9.60 -16.34 9.45
N LEU A 118 10.77 -15.89 9.04
CA LEU A 118 11.24 -15.99 7.67
C LEU A 118 11.75 -17.42 7.37
N GLY A 119 11.55 -17.88 6.14
CA GLY A 119 12.20 -19.09 5.61
C GLY A 119 13.73 -18.93 5.56
N ALA A 120 14.48 -20.03 5.52
CA ALA A 120 15.95 -19.98 5.59
C ALA A 120 16.58 -19.07 4.51
N GLN A 121 16.10 -19.17 3.27
CA GLN A 121 16.55 -18.31 2.17
C GLN A 121 16.14 -16.84 2.39
N GLN A 122 14.90 -16.59 2.84
CA GLN A 122 14.43 -15.24 3.16
C GLN A 122 15.30 -14.60 4.24
N LYS A 123 15.65 -15.34 5.30
CA LYS A 123 16.57 -14.86 6.34
C LYS A 123 17.92 -14.46 5.79
N SER A 124 18.52 -15.32 4.96
CA SER A 124 19.84 -15.03 4.38
C SER A 124 19.80 -13.77 3.53
N MET A 125 18.71 -13.53 2.78
CA MET A 125 18.55 -12.29 2.02
C MET A 125 18.39 -11.09 2.95
N PHE A 126 17.49 -11.15 3.93
CA PHE A 126 17.28 -10.06 4.88
C PHE A 126 18.56 -9.69 5.64
N PHE A 127 19.34 -10.66 6.09
CA PHE A 127 20.61 -10.39 6.77
C PHE A 127 21.60 -9.65 5.89
N LYS A 128 21.69 -9.96 4.60
CA LYS A 128 22.55 -9.18 3.68
C LYS A 128 22.12 -7.72 3.63
N ASP A 129 20.81 -7.45 3.64
CA ASP A 129 20.32 -6.07 3.57
C ASP A 129 20.48 -5.34 4.90
N PHE A 130 20.34 -6.05 6.02
CA PHE A 130 20.66 -5.50 7.34
C PHE A 130 22.14 -5.15 7.45
N GLU A 131 23.02 -6.02 6.97
CA GLU A 131 24.47 -5.77 6.90
C GLU A 131 24.77 -4.55 6.03
N LYS A 132 24.18 -4.45 4.83
CA LYS A 132 24.35 -3.25 3.99
C LYS A 132 23.93 -1.97 4.71
N LEU A 133 22.76 -1.95 5.34
CA LEU A 133 22.26 -0.76 6.06
C LEU A 133 23.16 -0.41 7.25
N ARG A 134 23.63 -1.41 7.99
CA ARG A 134 24.55 -1.22 9.12
C ARG A 134 25.89 -0.67 8.64
N ASP A 135 26.48 -1.29 7.64
CA ASP A 135 27.86 -1.04 7.20
C ASP A 135 27.99 0.27 6.39
N ASN A 136 26.88 0.85 5.92
CA ASN A 136 26.86 2.16 5.27
C ASN A 136 26.50 3.28 6.26
N GLU A 137 27.40 4.24 6.48
CA GLU A 137 27.11 5.44 7.26
C GLU A 137 26.15 6.37 6.50
N ALA A 138 25.07 6.78 7.16
CA ALA A 138 24.08 7.71 6.63
C ALA A 138 23.35 8.39 7.79
N HIS A 139 22.76 9.56 7.53
CA HIS A 139 22.02 10.31 8.53
C HIS A 139 20.67 9.65 8.82
N TYR A 140 20.04 9.11 7.78
CA TYR A 140 18.78 8.38 7.90
C TYR A 140 18.87 7.05 7.16
N LYS A 141 18.47 5.98 7.85
CA LYS A 141 18.48 4.61 7.33
C LYS A 141 17.07 4.04 7.43
N TYR A 142 16.56 3.48 6.34
CA TYR A 142 15.22 2.91 6.30
C TYR A 142 15.23 1.46 5.85
N PHE A 143 14.39 0.65 6.51
CA PHE A 143 14.06 -0.69 6.06
C PHE A 143 12.55 -0.77 5.81
N PHE A 144 12.18 -0.77 4.54
CA PHE A 144 10.79 -0.83 4.13
C PHE A 144 10.35 -2.27 3.92
N VAL A 145 9.16 -2.60 4.39
CA VAL A 145 8.49 -3.87 4.11
C VAL A 145 7.09 -3.60 3.58
N THR A 146 6.55 -4.48 2.73
CA THR A 146 5.18 -4.31 2.21
C THR A 146 4.15 -5.22 2.86
N GLU A 147 4.62 -6.22 3.62
CA GLU A 147 3.77 -7.25 4.19
C GLU A 147 3.70 -7.11 5.72
N ILE A 148 2.49 -6.98 6.26
CA ILE A 148 2.26 -6.81 7.70
C ILE A 148 2.88 -7.95 8.54
N LYS A 149 2.78 -9.19 8.06
CA LYS A 149 3.40 -10.34 8.75
C LYS A 149 4.91 -10.21 8.79
N THR A 150 5.52 -9.75 7.70
CA THR A 150 6.97 -9.53 7.63
C THR A 150 7.38 -8.38 8.56
N PHE A 151 6.62 -7.29 8.59
CA PHE A 151 6.83 -6.19 9.54
C PHE A 151 6.84 -6.70 10.99
N GLN A 152 5.82 -7.45 11.39
CA GLN A 152 5.74 -8.04 12.73
C GLN A 152 6.90 -8.98 13.03
N ILE A 153 7.30 -9.84 12.09
CA ILE A 153 8.44 -10.75 12.26
C ILE A 153 9.74 -9.94 12.45
N VAL A 154 9.95 -8.89 11.66
CA VAL A 154 11.13 -8.01 11.77
C VAL A 154 11.19 -7.35 13.13
N LEU A 155 10.11 -6.72 13.58
CA LEU A 155 10.06 -6.07 14.89
C LEU A 155 10.28 -7.06 16.04
N ASN A 156 9.65 -8.24 15.98
CA ASN A 156 9.71 -9.20 17.08
C ASN A 156 11.04 -9.99 17.18
N ARG A 157 11.77 -10.14 16.07
CA ARG A 157 12.89 -11.10 16.00
C ARG A 157 14.20 -10.55 15.49
N TYR A 158 14.17 -9.41 14.80
CA TYR A 158 15.31 -8.91 14.05
C TYR A 158 15.63 -7.45 14.35
N LEU A 159 14.90 -6.82 15.27
CA LEU A 159 15.10 -5.42 15.64
C LEU A 159 16.53 -5.15 16.17
N ASP A 160 17.13 -6.11 16.86
CA ASP A 160 18.51 -6.04 17.36
C ASP A 160 19.55 -5.95 16.23
N LYS A 161 19.21 -6.36 15.01
CA LYS A 161 20.08 -6.27 13.82
C LYS A 161 19.89 -4.97 13.04
N LEU A 162 18.91 -4.17 13.41
CA LEU A 162 18.47 -2.97 12.70
C LEU A 162 18.64 -1.70 13.55
N GLU A 163 19.58 -1.72 14.50
CA GLU A 163 19.92 -0.53 15.29
C GLU A 163 20.29 0.64 14.38
N GLY A 164 19.70 1.82 14.63
CA GLY A 164 19.91 2.99 13.78
C GLY A 164 19.05 3.03 12.52
N VAL A 165 18.17 2.05 12.32
CA VAL A 165 17.29 1.94 11.16
C VAL A 165 15.84 2.19 11.56
N THR A 166 15.13 2.98 10.76
CA THR A 166 13.67 3.13 10.83
C THR A 166 13.01 2.05 9.99
N ILE A 167 12.20 1.21 10.61
CA ILE A 167 11.42 0.17 9.96
C ILE A 167 10.04 0.71 9.60
N VAL A 168 9.62 0.54 8.36
CA VAL A 168 8.39 1.13 7.85
C VAL A 168 7.57 0.10 7.09
N LEU A 169 6.29 -0.04 7.43
CA LEU A 169 5.35 -0.84 6.66
C LEU A 169 4.64 0.03 5.61
N LEU A 170 4.85 -0.31 4.34
CA LEU A 170 4.17 0.30 3.19
C LEU A 170 3.05 -0.61 2.67
N PRO A 171 1.96 -0.06 2.13
CA PRO A 171 1.65 1.37 2.01
C PRO A 171 1.05 1.99 3.30
N GLN A 172 0.88 1.23 4.38
CA GLN A 172 0.16 1.67 5.58
C GLN A 172 0.71 2.99 6.16
N ALA A 173 2.04 3.15 6.20
CA ALA A 173 2.69 4.37 6.66
C ALA A 173 2.51 5.60 5.74
N LEU A 174 1.90 5.44 4.56
CA LEU A 174 1.54 6.55 3.66
C LEU A 174 0.14 7.10 3.92
N PHE A 175 -0.70 6.40 4.68
CA PHE A 175 -2.10 6.76 4.92
C PHE A 175 -2.29 7.48 6.27
N GLY A 176 -3.39 8.22 6.41
CA GLY A 176 -3.69 9.03 7.61
C GLY A 176 -3.69 8.16 8.88
N GLN A 177 -2.97 8.61 9.92
CA GLN A 177 -2.63 7.86 11.14
C GLN A 177 -1.55 6.75 11.00
N GLY A 178 -0.80 6.72 9.90
CA GLY A 178 0.22 5.70 9.63
C GLY A 178 1.50 5.72 10.49
N GLU A 179 1.61 6.58 11.51
CA GLU A 179 2.78 6.65 12.38
C GLU A 179 2.98 5.36 13.20
N GLU A 180 1.91 4.62 13.51
CA GLU A 180 2.00 3.31 14.19
C GLU A 180 2.73 2.22 13.37
N PHE A 181 2.86 2.45 12.06
CA PHE A 181 3.54 1.58 11.11
C PHE A 181 4.97 2.03 10.82
N ILE A 182 5.50 2.95 11.63
CA ILE A 182 6.85 3.48 11.57
C ILE A 182 7.50 3.20 12.93
N HIS A 183 8.57 2.42 12.92
CA HIS A 183 9.28 2.06 14.14
C HIS A 183 10.74 2.47 14.02
N ASP A 184 11.16 3.41 14.87
CA ASP A 184 12.58 3.72 15.06
C ASP A 184 13.18 2.73 16.04
N SER A 185 14.20 1.98 15.60
CA SER A 185 14.92 1.00 16.42
C SER A 185 15.57 1.59 17.68
N HIS A 186 15.74 2.92 17.78
CA HIS A 186 16.19 3.56 19.02
C HIS A 186 15.10 3.64 20.09
N ASN A 187 13.82 3.64 19.71
CA ASN A 187 12.69 3.69 20.63
C ASN A 187 12.29 2.27 21.08
N ARG A 188 12.79 1.86 22.25
CA ARG A 188 12.54 0.51 22.82
C ARG A 188 11.15 0.30 23.43
N GLU A 189 10.30 1.31 23.50
CA GLU A 189 8.91 1.13 23.96
C GLU A 189 8.07 0.49 22.85
N ILE A 190 8.03 -0.84 22.87
CA ILE A 190 7.11 -1.63 22.06
C ILE A 190 5.80 -1.76 22.84
N VAL A 191 4.81 -0.91 22.55
CA VAL A 191 3.43 -1.13 22.98
C VAL A 191 2.63 -1.56 21.75
N TYR A 192 2.65 -2.85 21.44
CA TYR A 192 1.67 -3.44 20.52
C TYR A 192 0.65 -4.21 21.34
N ASP A 193 -0.59 -3.73 21.28
CA ASP A 193 -1.72 -4.41 21.89
C ASP A 193 -1.97 -5.74 21.18
N LYS A 194 -2.33 -6.77 21.94
CA LYS A 194 -2.52 -8.14 21.43
C LYS A 194 -3.69 -8.28 20.45
N GLU A 195 -4.40 -7.20 20.13
CA GLU A 195 -5.53 -7.18 19.20
C GLU A 195 -5.13 -6.99 17.73
N ILE A 196 -3.88 -6.63 17.41
CA ILE A 196 -3.35 -6.63 16.01
C ILE A 196 -2.97 -8.05 15.54
N ILE A 197 -3.52 -9.09 16.19
CA ILE A 197 -3.24 -10.48 15.87
C ILE A 197 -4.11 -10.98 14.70
N ASP A 198 -5.10 -10.23 14.22
CA ASP A 198 -6.06 -10.81 13.25
C ASP A 198 -6.48 -9.99 12.02
N CYS A 199 -5.64 -9.08 11.52
CA CYS A 199 -5.96 -8.31 10.29
C CYS A 199 -5.95 -9.10 8.97
N ASN A 200 -5.55 -10.38 8.97
CA ASN A 200 -5.57 -11.26 7.79
C ASN A 200 -6.38 -12.56 7.97
N ARG A 201 -6.92 -12.89 9.16
CA ARG A 201 -7.64 -14.17 9.40
C ARG A 201 -9.10 -14.03 9.84
N GLU A 202 -9.55 -12.91 10.39
CA GLU A 202 -10.99 -12.70 10.67
C GLU A 202 -11.80 -12.19 9.46
N MET A 203 -11.79 -12.96 8.36
CA MET A 203 -12.80 -12.87 7.29
C MET A 203 -13.79 -14.05 7.30
N LYS A 204 -14.04 -14.64 8.47
CA LYS A 204 -15.26 -15.44 8.72
C LYS A 204 -15.86 -15.03 10.06
N ARG A 205 -16.77 -14.05 10.02
CA ARG A 205 -17.64 -13.74 11.17
C ARG A 205 -18.52 -14.96 11.47
N LYS A 206 -18.45 -15.46 12.71
CA LYS A 206 -19.61 -16.10 13.34
C LYS A 206 -20.63 -14.99 13.67
N PRO A 207 -21.93 -15.26 13.56
CA PRO A 207 -22.97 -14.30 13.90
C PRO A 207 -23.07 -14.18 15.42
N ASN A 208 -23.32 -12.96 15.92
CA ASN A 208 -24.33 -12.67 16.95
C ASN A 208 -24.38 -11.16 17.26
N ASP A 209 -25.49 -10.56 16.83
CA ASP A 209 -26.42 -9.69 17.56
C ASP A 209 -25.87 -8.60 18.50
N ASP A 210 -25.66 -7.39 17.96
CA ASP A 210 -26.30 -6.15 18.47
C ASP A 210 -26.31 -5.09 17.34
N GLU A 211 -27.36 -4.26 17.27
CA GLU A 211 -27.74 -3.31 16.19
C GLU A 211 -26.77 -3.17 14.99
N SER A 212 -27.13 -3.74 13.84
CA SER A 212 -26.26 -3.78 12.66
C SER A 212 -25.87 -2.38 12.17
N ILE A 213 -24.65 -1.93 12.46
CA ILE A 213 -24.08 -0.74 11.85
C ILE A 213 -24.13 -0.94 10.33
N LYS A 214 -24.95 -0.15 9.64
CA LYS A 214 -25.12 -0.28 8.19
C LYS A 214 -23.81 0.11 7.53
N LEU A 215 -23.40 -0.65 6.52
CA LEU A 215 -22.18 -0.37 5.75
C LEU A 215 -22.09 1.08 5.25
N ALA A 216 -23.22 1.69 4.88
CA ALA A 216 -23.28 3.09 4.46
C ALA A 216 -22.91 4.08 5.57
N ASP A 217 -23.21 3.75 6.83
CA ASP A 217 -22.83 4.56 7.99
C ASP A 217 -21.33 4.40 8.27
N VAL A 218 -20.79 3.18 8.17
CA VAL A 218 -19.32 2.94 8.24
C VAL A 218 -18.57 3.77 7.20
N ILE A 219 -19.07 3.79 5.96
CA ILE A 219 -18.48 4.56 4.87
C ILE A 219 -18.49 6.06 5.18
N ARG A 220 -19.64 6.60 5.60
CA ARG A 220 -19.77 8.02 5.93
C ARG A 220 -18.89 8.45 7.12
N ASN A 221 -18.80 7.61 8.15
CA ASN A 221 -17.93 7.87 9.31
C ASN A 221 -16.45 7.95 8.91
N SER A 222 -16.00 7.06 8.03
CA SER A 222 -14.64 7.09 7.51
C SER A 222 -14.38 8.33 6.64
N ILE A 223 -15.31 8.69 5.74
CA ILE A 223 -15.18 9.93 4.94
C ILE A 223 -14.97 11.14 5.86
N TYR A 224 -15.73 11.24 6.95
CA TYR A 224 -15.61 12.34 7.88
C TYR A 224 -14.27 12.34 8.63
N ASN A 225 -13.93 11.24 9.28
CA ASN A 225 -12.76 11.18 10.15
C ASN A 225 -11.44 11.26 9.37
N ASP A 226 -11.39 10.65 8.17
CA ASP A 226 -10.16 10.47 7.43
C ASP A 226 -9.92 11.58 6.38
N PHE A 227 -10.98 12.27 5.94
CA PHE A 227 -10.88 13.31 4.90
C PHE A 227 -11.44 14.66 5.33
N LEU A 228 -12.71 14.72 5.74
CA LEU A 228 -13.40 16.01 5.95
C LEU A 228 -12.87 16.74 7.18
N LYS A 229 -12.73 16.06 8.32
CA LYS A 229 -12.27 16.65 9.58
C LYS A 229 -10.81 17.13 9.49
N PRO A 230 -9.84 16.35 8.99
CA PRO A 230 -8.47 16.85 8.81
C PRO A 230 -8.39 18.06 7.88
N ALA A 231 -9.17 18.06 6.79
CA ALA A 231 -9.19 19.20 5.86
C ALA A 231 -9.78 20.46 6.51
N LYS A 232 -10.80 20.30 7.35
CA LYS A 232 -11.40 21.41 8.10
C LYS A 232 -10.44 21.97 9.15
N ASP A 233 -9.73 21.10 9.86
CA ASP A 233 -8.73 21.48 10.87
C ASP A 233 -7.55 22.24 10.23
N LEU A 234 -7.23 21.95 8.97
CA LEU A 234 -6.23 22.67 8.16
C LEU A 234 -6.77 23.99 7.54
N GLY A 235 -8.04 24.33 7.76
CA GLY A 235 -8.65 25.55 7.23
C GLY A 235 -9.03 25.48 5.75
N ASN A 236 -9.05 24.28 5.14
CA ASN A 236 -9.53 24.11 3.78
C ASN A 236 -11.04 24.39 3.73
N ARG A 237 -11.49 25.02 2.64
CA ARG A 237 -12.92 25.28 2.39
C ARG A 237 -13.57 24.19 1.55
N GLU A 238 -12.76 23.43 0.83
CA GLU A 238 -13.20 22.40 -0.11
C GLU A 238 -12.20 21.22 -0.11
N ILE A 239 -12.71 20.00 -0.32
CA ILE A 239 -11.90 18.78 -0.48
C ILE A 239 -12.55 17.83 -1.48
N LEU A 240 -11.72 17.30 -2.38
CA LEU A 240 -12.10 16.25 -3.32
C LEU A 240 -11.76 14.88 -2.70
N VAL A 241 -12.76 14.01 -2.56
CA VAL A 241 -12.58 12.64 -2.05
C VAL A 241 -12.89 11.65 -3.16
N LYS A 242 -12.03 10.65 -3.38
CA LYS A 242 -12.25 9.61 -4.40
C LYS A 242 -12.82 8.34 -3.79
N SER A 243 -13.72 7.69 -4.52
CA SER A 243 -14.30 6.40 -4.14
C SER A 243 -13.24 5.31 -4.04
N SER A 244 -12.17 5.37 -4.83
CA SER A 244 -11.02 4.46 -4.76
C SER A 244 -10.34 4.52 -3.40
N GLU A 245 -10.18 5.72 -2.84
CA GLU A 245 -9.50 5.93 -1.55
C GLU A 245 -10.33 5.36 -0.42
N ILE A 246 -11.65 5.59 -0.43
CA ILE A 246 -12.57 5.04 0.57
C ILE A 246 -12.69 3.52 0.43
N HIS A 247 -12.80 3.01 -0.80
CA HIS A 247 -12.93 1.59 -1.07
C HIS A 247 -11.68 0.82 -0.62
N TYR A 248 -10.51 1.40 -0.86
CA TYR A 248 -9.23 0.89 -0.41
C TYR A 248 -9.07 0.95 1.11
N LEU A 249 -9.38 2.11 1.71
CA LEU A 249 -9.29 2.36 3.15
C LEU A 249 -10.16 1.38 3.95
N LEU A 250 -11.38 1.13 3.48
CA LEU A 250 -12.33 0.21 4.12
C LEU A 250 -12.18 -1.25 3.66
N LYS A 251 -11.19 -1.55 2.81
CA LYS A 251 -10.93 -2.88 2.23
C LYS A 251 -12.19 -3.56 1.66
N LEU A 252 -13.09 -2.77 1.07
CA LEU A 252 -14.37 -3.30 0.63
C LEU A 252 -14.18 -4.14 -0.64
N SER A 253 -14.71 -5.35 -0.70
CA SER A 253 -14.65 -6.16 -1.93
C SER A 253 -15.92 -5.96 -2.76
N ASN A 254 -15.78 -5.48 -4.01
CA ASN A 254 -16.89 -5.26 -4.95
C ASN A 254 -18.05 -4.37 -4.43
N ARG A 255 -17.77 -3.39 -3.55
CA ARG A 255 -18.79 -2.47 -2.99
C ARG A 255 -18.73 -1.04 -3.51
N TYR A 256 -18.14 -0.78 -4.68
CA TYR A 256 -18.12 0.58 -5.26
C TYR A 256 -19.49 1.25 -5.33
N PRO A 257 -20.61 0.57 -5.70
CA PRO A 257 -21.92 1.20 -5.71
C PRO A 257 -22.35 1.73 -4.32
N ALA A 258 -22.04 0.99 -3.25
CA ALA A 258 -22.36 1.40 -1.89
C ALA A 258 -21.49 2.60 -1.45
N VAL A 259 -20.21 2.62 -1.84
CA VAL A 259 -19.31 3.74 -1.57
C VAL A 259 -19.78 5.01 -2.28
N CYS A 260 -20.03 4.93 -3.59
CA CYS A 260 -20.44 6.09 -4.37
C CYS A 260 -21.77 6.66 -3.85
N SER A 261 -22.75 5.78 -3.54
CA SER A 261 -24.04 6.18 -2.98
C SER A 261 -23.92 6.84 -1.59
N ALA A 262 -23.00 6.36 -0.75
CA ALA A 262 -22.76 6.95 0.56
C ALA A 262 -22.03 8.31 0.49
N MET A 263 -21.20 8.52 -0.53
CA MET A 263 -20.50 9.79 -0.77
C MET A 263 -21.43 10.89 -1.28
N GLU A 264 -22.35 10.58 -2.19
CA GLU A 264 -23.25 11.58 -2.80
C GLU A 264 -24.55 11.81 -2.02
N GLY A 265 -24.84 10.97 -1.03
CA GLY A 265 -26.12 10.98 -0.33
C GLY A 265 -26.29 12.16 0.63
N LYS A 266 -27.47 12.79 0.64
CA LYS A 266 -27.84 13.89 1.57
C LYS A 266 -27.53 13.62 3.04
N LYS A 267 -27.55 12.35 3.45
CA LYS A 267 -27.25 11.98 4.83
C LYS A 267 -25.84 12.40 5.26
N ILE A 268 -24.84 12.39 4.37
CA ILE A 268 -23.49 12.87 4.74
C ILE A 268 -23.46 14.38 4.96
N GLU A 269 -24.24 15.14 4.18
CA GLU A 269 -24.36 16.60 4.30
C GLU A 269 -25.01 16.99 5.62
N GLU A 270 -26.09 16.30 5.98
CA GLU A 270 -26.85 16.53 7.22
C GLU A 270 -26.06 16.09 8.46
N GLU A 271 -25.41 14.93 8.41
CA GLU A 271 -24.73 14.31 9.55
C GLU A 271 -23.42 15.03 9.91
N TYR A 272 -22.70 15.56 8.91
CA TYR A 272 -21.38 16.18 9.11
C TYR A 272 -21.32 17.67 8.79
N GLY A 273 -22.44 18.28 8.40
CA GLY A 273 -22.52 19.72 8.12
C GLY A 273 -21.70 20.14 6.90
N VAL A 274 -21.57 19.27 5.90
CA VAL A 274 -20.84 19.51 4.64
C VAL A 274 -21.80 19.68 3.47
N LYS A 275 -21.33 20.20 2.33
CA LYS A 275 -22.13 20.25 1.09
C LYS A 275 -21.42 19.61 -0.08
N VAL A 276 -22.09 18.74 -0.82
CA VAL A 276 -21.62 18.21 -2.09
C VAL A 276 -21.73 19.32 -3.15
N LEU A 277 -20.59 19.77 -3.65
CA LEU A 277 -20.52 20.80 -4.70
C LEU A 277 -20.58 20.18 -6.10
N LYS A 278 -19.86 19.09 -6.30
CA LYS A 278 -19.71 18.44 -7.61
C LYS A 278 -19.39 16.96 -7.43
N THR A 279 -19.92 16.14 -8.33
CA THR A 279 -19.55 14.73 -8.48
C THR A 279 -18.89 14.54 -9.85
N GLU A 280 -17.78 13.81 -9.91
CA GLU A 280 -17.11 13.43 -11.17
C GLU A 280 -17.05 11.91 -11.32
N GLY A 281 -17.33 11.41 -12.52
CA GLY A 281 -17.48 9.98 -12.80
C GLY A 281 -18.93 9.48 -12.63
N ARG A 282 -19.29 8.37 -13.30
CA ARG A 282 -20.63 7.79 -13.17
C ARG A 282 -20.76 6.93 -11.92
N TYR A 283 -19.90 5.93 -11.77
CA TYR A 283 -19.80 5.02 -10.62
C TYR A 283 -18.47 4.23 -10.74
N GLY A 284 -17.94 3.69 -9.64
CA GLY A 284 -16.73 2.86 -9.67
C GLY A 284 -15.48 3.58 -9.18
N LEU A 285 -14.30 3.05 -9.50
CA LEU A 285 -12.99 3.48 -9.01
C LEU A 285 -12.71 4.98 -9.18
N ASN A 286 -13.12 5.55 -10.31
CA ASN A 286 -12.82 6.94 -10.66
C ASN A 286 -13.92 7.92 -10.21
N PHE A 287 -14.89 7.46 -9.42
CA PHE A 287 -15.93 8.33 -8.87
C PHE A 287 -15.32 9.23 -7.79
N SER A 288 -15.63 10.52 -7.81
CA SER A 288 -15.13 11.46 -6.81
C SER A 288 -16.16 12.53 -6.49
N VAL A 289 -16.11 13.03 -5.27
CA VAL A 289 -17.04 14.04 -4.76
C VAL A 289 -16.25 15.18 -4.15
N LEU A 290 -16.54 16.39 -4.63
CA LEU A 290 -16.02 17.64 -4.07
C LEU A 290 -16.98 18.11 -2.98
N TYR A 291 -16.50 18.14 -1.74
CA TYR A 291 -17.23 18.66 -0.59
C TYR A 291 -16.80 20.08 -0.27
N LYS A 292 -17.75 20.92 0.12
CA LYS A 292 -17.55 22.14 0.87
C LYS A 292 -17.63 21.84 2.36
N ILE A 293 -16.60 22.22 3.11
CA ILE A 293 -16.36 21.88 4.51
C ILE A 293 -16.22 23.11 5.41
#